data_AF-A0A842VNA4-F1
#
_entry.id   AF-A0A842VNA4-F1
#
_cell.length_a   1.000
_cell.length_b   1.000
_cell.length_c   1.000
_cell.angle_alpha   90.00
_cell.angle_beta   90.00
_cell.angle_gamma   90.00
#
_symmetry.space_group_name_H-M   'P 1'
#
loop_
_entity.id
_entity.type
_entity.pdbx_description
1 polymer ?
#
loop_
_entity_poly.entity_id
_entity_poly.type
_entity_poly.pdbx_seq_one_letter_code
_entity_poly.pdbx_strand_id
1 'polypeptide(L)'
;MEVLTGIIKMIKKSNTTCSGKYIEKTPHPHIVKVEEVASGEPIILGTGIMVRTIIEQYQLGSSIEEILWDYPKLSSAQMHDAISYY
;
A
#
# COMPACT_ATOMS: atom_id res chain seq x y z
N MET A 1 5.43 -34.76 -20.93
CA MET A 1 4.92 -34.50 -19.55
C MET A 1 5.67 -33.32 -18.95
N GLU A 2 5.62 -32.13 -19.53
CA GLU A 2 6.31 -30.94 -18.99
C GLU A 2 5.55 -29.63 -19.29
N VAL A 3 4.22 -29.67 -19.20
CA VAL A 3 3.34 -28.50 -19.39
C VAL A 3 3.18 -27.63 -18.11
N LEU A 4 3.87 -27.95 -17.00
CA LEU A 4 3.67 -27.25 -15.72
C LEU A 4 4.83 -26.36 -15.23
N THR A 5 6.03 -26.42 -15.81
CA THR A 5 7.19 -25.71 -15.23
C THR A 5 7.30 -24.24 -15.67
N GLY A 6 6.50 -23.81 -16.66
CA GLY A 6 6.60 -22.46 -17.27
C GLY A 6 5.88 -21.33 -16.54
N ILE A 7 4.88 -21.62 -15.70
CA ILE A 7 4.01 -20.57 -15.12
C ILE A 7 4.60 -19.98 -13.83
N ILE A 8 5.38 -20.76 -13.07
CA ILE A 8 5.71 -20.43 -11.68
C ILE A 8 6.92 -19.46 -11.57
N LYS A 9 7.75 -19.31 -12.62
CA LYS A 9 9.07 -18.64 -12.51
C LYS A 9 9.16 -17.26 -13.16
N MET A 10 8.07 -16.48 -13.18
CA MET A 10 8.10 -15.03 -13.47
C MET A 10 7.76 -14.14 -12.26
N ILE A 11 7.58 -14.72 -11.07
CA ILE A 11 7.43 -13.96 -9.82
C ILE A 11 8.83 -13.58 -9.29
N LYS A 12 9.61 -12.85 -10.10
CA LYS A 12 10.75 -12.09 -9.60
C LYS A 12 10.27 -10.70 -9.20
N LYS A 13 9.51 -10.60 -8.09
CA LYS A 13 9.27 -9.30 -7.47
C LYS A 13 10.36 -9.08 -6.43
N SER A 14 11.38 -8.34 -6.84
CA SER A 14 12.54 -7.91 -6.05
C SER A 14 12.14 -7.45 -4.65
N ASN A 15 12.37 -8.32 -3.67
CA ASN A 15 12.20 -8.10 -2.25
C ASN A 15 13.56 -7.71 -1.65
N THR A 16 13.83 -6.40 -1.68
CA THR A 16 14.95 -5.77 -0.97
C THR A 16 14.63 -5.74 0.53
N THR A 17 15.43 -6.43 1.34
CA THR A 17 15.32 -6.44 2.80
C THR A 17 16.62 -6.00 3.46
N CYS A 18 16.51 -5.12 4.47
CA CYS A 18 17.48 -4.99 5.55
C CYS A 18 16.66 -5.16 6.84
N SER A 19 16.58 -6.37 7.40
CA SER A 19 15.72 -6.79 8.54
C SER A 19 14.34 -7.36 8.16
N GLY A 20 14.31 -8.61 7.66
CA GLY A 20 13.27 -9.62 7.95
C GLY A 20 11.80 -9.44 7.50
N LYS A 21 11.34 -8.26 7.08
CA LYS A 21 9.92 -7.99 6.79
C LYS A 21 9.53 -8.38 5.36
N TYR A 22 8.45 -9.17 5.19
CA TYR A 22 7.84 -9.42 3.88
C TYR A 22 7.03 -8.19 3.44
N ILE A 23 7.56 -7.45 2.47
CA ILE A 23 6.93 -6.27 1.89
C ILE A 23 6.40 -6.66 0.50
N GLU A 24 5.09 -6.74 0.37
CA GLU A 24 4.41 -6.93 -0.91
C GLU A 24 4.12 -5.56 -1.53
N LYS A 25 4.72 -5.30 -2.70
CA LYS A 25 4.43 -4.10 -3.50
C LYS A 25 3.11 -4.28 -4.23
N THR A 26 2.23 -3.29 -4.15
CA THR A 26 0.98 -3.24 -4.93
C THR A 26 1.24 -2.62 -6.32
N PRO A 27 0.27 -2.59 -7.25
CA PRO A 27 0.37 -1.81 -8.49
C PRO A 27 0.52 -0.30 -8.27
N HIS A 28 0.15 0.17 -7.08
CA HIS A 28 0.20 1.56 -6.68
C HIS A 28 1.56 1.88 -6.04
N PRO A 29 2.33 2.83 -6.59
CA PRO A 29 3.72 3.07 -6.19
C PRO A 29 3.87 3.50 -4.72
N HIS A 30 2.84 4.11 -4.13
CA HIS A 30 2.88 4.56 -2.75
C HIS A 30 2.24 3.59 -1.77
N ILE A 31 1.62 2.50 -2.23
CA ILE A 31 0.92 1.55 -1.37
C ILE A 31 1.71 0.25 -1.27
N VAL A 32 2.06 -0.12 -0.04
CA VAL A 32 2.77 -1.36 0.27
C VAL A 32 2.00 -2.15 1.30
N LYS A 33 2.01 -3.48 1.18
CA LYS A 33 1.53 -4.37 2.23
C LYS A 33 2.73 -4.95 2.96
N VAL A 34 2.63 -5.04 4.27
CA VAL A 34 3.70 -5.60 5.09
C VAL A 34 3.05 -6.61 6.03
N GLU A 35 3.33 -7.90 5.85
CA GLU A 35 2.64 -8.96 6.61
C GLU A 35 2.74 -8.78 8.13
N GLU A 36 3.88 -8.27 8.62
CA GLU A 36 4.13 -8.06 10.04
C GLU A 36 3.62 -6.70 10.58
N VAL A 37 3.18 -5.78 9.71
CA VAL A 37 2.74 -4.44 10.11
C VAL A 37 1.26 -4.28 9.77
N ALA A 38 0.50 -3.73 10.71
CA ALA A 38 -0.95 -3.55 10.55
C ALA A 38 -1.67 -4.85 10.12
N SER A 39 -1.20 -6.02 10.60
CA SER A 39 -1.82 -7.32 10.30
C SER A 39 -1.88 -7.66 8.79
N GLY A 40 -0.90 -7.22 8.01
CA GLY A 40 -0.84 -7.45 6.55
C GLY A 40 -1.63 -6.46 5.72
N GLU A 41 -2.08 -5.36 6.34
CA GLU A 41 -2.88 -4.36 5.66
C GLU A 41 -2.05 -3.42 4.78
N PRO A 42 -2.66 -2.87 3.73
CA PRO A 42 -2.02 -1.87 2.89
C PRO A 42 -1.77 -0.59 3.69
N ILE A 43 -0.51 -0.18 3.72
CA ILE A 43 -0.05 1.07 4.32
C ILE A 43 0.51 2.00 3.24
N ILE A 44 0.41 3.29 3.50
CA ILE A 44 1.02 4.32 2.68
C ILE A 44 2.51 4.41 3.02
N LEU A 45 3.34 4.28 1.99
CA LEU A 45 4.79 4.27 2.09
C LEU A 45 5.29 5.59 2.68
N GLY A 46 6.15 5.50 3.70
CA GLY A 46 6.78 6.67 4.33
C GLY A 46 5.94 7.35 5.42
N THR A 47 4.64 7.06 5.51
CA THR A 47 3.79 7.55 6.61
C THR A 47 3.50 6.47 7.65
N GLY A 48 3.34 5.22 7.20
CA GLY A 48 2.87 4.12 8.06
C GLY A 48 1.38 4.21 8.39
N ILE A 49 0.66 5.15 7.77
CA ILE A 49 -0.80 5.27 7.89
C ILE A 49 -1.43 4.18 7.03
N MET A 50 -2.44 3.50 7.57
CA MET A 50 -3.18 2.48 6.84
C MET A 50 -4.05 3.14 5.77
N VAL A 51 -4.12 2.54 4.58
CA VAL A 51 -5.02 3.01 3.52
C VAL A 51 -6.46 3.03 4.00
N ARG A 52 -6.89 2.03 4.79
CA ARG A 52 -8.24 1.98 5.34
C ARG A 52 -8.61 3.22 6.15
N THR A 53 -7.72 3.72 7.01
CA THR A 53 -8.01 4.91 7.84
C THR A 53 -8.35 6.13 6.97
N ILE A 54 -7.65 6.28 5.85
CA ILE A 54 -7.88 7.34 4.88
C ILE A 54 -9.21 7.16 4.15
N ILE A 55 -9.50 5.92 3.71
CA ILE A 55 -10.76 5.58 3.04
C ILE A 55 -11.96 5.74 3.97
N GLU A 56 -11.84 5.37 5.25
CA GLU A 56 -12.89 5.56 6.27
C GLU A 56 -13.21 7.03 6.46
N GLN A 57 -12.21 7.90 6.63
CA GLN A 57 -12.41 9.36 6.71
C GLN A 57 -13.11 9.90 5.44
N TYR A 58 -12.67 9.44 4.27
CA TYR A 58 -13.29 9.85 3.01
C TYR A 58 -14.75 9.38 2.90
N GLN A 59 -15.06 8.15 3.33
CA GLN A 59 -16.42 7.61 3.36
C GLN A 59 -17.33 8.30 4.39
N LEU A 60 -16.75 8.82 5.48
CA LEU A 60 -17.48 9.66 6.46
C LEU A 60 -17.82 11.06 5.90
N GLY A 61 -17.34 11.39 4.71
CA GLY A 61 -17.62 12.65 4.02
C GLY A 61 -16.56 13.73 4.20
N SER A 62 -15.41 13.40 4.81
CA SER A 62 -14.28 14.34 4.85
C SER A 62 -13.73 14.58 3.44
N SER A 63 -13.46 15.84 3.13
CA SER A 63 -12.82 16.21 1.87
C SER A 63 -11.35 15.78 1.84
N ILE A 64 -10.79 15.67 0.64
CA ILE A 64 -9.36 15.36 0.45
C ILE A 64 -8.49 16.43 1.13
N GLU A 65 -8.87 17.71 1.03
CA GLU A 65 -8.11 18.78 1.68
C GLU A 65 -8.12 18.67 3.21
N GLU A 66 -9.27 18.36 3.82
CA GLU A 66 -9.36 18.17 5.27
C GLU A 66 -8.50 16.99 5.74
N ILE A 67 -8.53 15.87 5.01
CA ILE A 67 -7.70 14.70 5.35
C ILE A 67 -6.21 15.04 5.23
N LEU A 68 -5.82 15.79 4.19
CA LEU A 68 -4.44 16.25 4.04
C LEU A 68 -4.02 17.23 5.14
N TRP A 69 -4.95 18.04 5.64
CA TRP A 69 -4.72 18.93 6.76
C TRP A 69 -4.47 18.16 8.07
N ASP A 70 -5.26 17.11 8.31
CA ASP A 70 -5.10 16.22 9.47
C ASP A 70 -3.79 15.41 9.40
N TYR A 71 -3.34 15.06 8.19
CA TYR A 71 -2.14 14.28 7.95
C TYR A 71 -1.11 15.04 7.11
N PRO A 72 -0.35 16.00 7.70
CA PRO A 72 0.59 16.84 6.94
C PRO A 72 1.79 16.07 6.36
N LYS A 73 2.01 14.82 6.78
CA LYS A 73 3.02 13.92 6.20
C LYS A 73 2.55 13.23 4.92
N LEU A 74 1.25 13.30 4.62
CA LEU A 74 0.61 12.66 3.50
C LEU A 74 0.58 13.66 2.33
N SER A 75 1.06 13.25 1.17
CA SER A 75 0.99 14.05 -0.04
C SER A 75 -0.33 13.80 -0.79
N SER A 76 -0.80 14.80 -1.55
CA SER A 76 -1.96 14.65 -2.43
C SER A 76 -1.80 13.47 -3.40
N ALA A 77 -0.59 13.24 -3.93
CA ALA A 77 -0.30 12.09 -4.78
C ALA A 77 -0.57 10.75 -4.07
N GLN A 78 -0.11 10.61 -2.82
CA GLN A 78 -0.37 9.41 -2.01
C GLN A 78 -1.85 9.25 -1.67
N MET A 79 -2.56 10.35 -1.44
CA MET A 79 -4.01 10.35 -1.18
C MET A 79 -4.78 9.81 -2.38
N HIS A 80 -4.53 10.35 -3.58
CA HIS A 80 -5.19 9.88 -4.80
C HIS A 80 -4.84 8.42 -5.12
N ASP A 81 -3.60 8.02 -4.86
CA ASP A 81 -3.16 6.63 -5.02
C ASP A 81 -3.88 5.69 -4.03
N ALA A 82 -4.08 6.13 -2.78
CA ALA A 82 -4.83 5.40 -1.77
C ALA A 82 -6.31 5.25 -2.12
N ILE A 83 -6.94 6.31 -2.64
CA ILE A 83 -8.32 6.27 -3.15
C ILE A 83 -8.42 5.33 -4.35
N SER A 84 -7.47 5.38 -5.29
CA SER A 84 -7.49 4.53 -6.49
C SER A 84 -7.23 3.06 -6.21
N TYR A 85 -6.62 2.73 -5.06
CA TYR A 85 -6.35 1.36 -4.64
C TYR A 85 -7.61 0.63 -4.15
N TYR A 86 -8.61 1.36 -3.68
CA TYR A 86 -9.86 0.82 -3.10
C TYR A 86 -11.03 0.91 -4.09
#